data_AF-A0A975S613-F1
#
_entry.id   AF-A0A975S613-F1
#
_cell.length_a   1.000
_cell.length_b   1.000
_cell.length_c   1.000
_cell.angle_alpha   90.00
_cell.angle_beta   90.00
_cell.angle_gamma   90.00
#
_symmetry.space_group_name_H-M   'P 1'
#
loop_
_entity.id
_entity.type
_entity.pdbx_description
1 polymer ?
#
loop_
_entity_poly.entity_id
_entity_poly.type
_entity_poly.pdbx_seq_one_letter_code
_entity_poly.pdbx_strand_id
1 'polypeptide(L)'
;MSAEIPPRPAPFAHGAGMAGRVARLVSVFYGDAERDRVTEPVRHLHDDLENEIDDQLRSIRVETDADGRHYAVRVTDPAEPEPPGLPLSYRNYSLRPPLPPDA
;
A
#
# COMPACT_ATOMS: atom_id res chain seq x y z
N MET A 1 6.78 8.76 34.03
CA MET A 1 5.48 8.25 34.48
C MET A 1 4.73 7.80 33.24
N SER A 2 4.69 6.49 32.96
CA SER A 2 3.97 5.95 31.81
C SER A 2 2.49 5.94 32.16
N ALA A 3 1.69 6.82 31.56
CA ALA A 3 0.25 6.80 31.71
C ALA A 3 -0.29 5.56 30.96
N GLU A 4 -0.91 4.65 31.69
CA GLU A 4 -1.69 3.56 31.09
C GLU A 4 -2.85 4.14 30.28
N ILE A 5 -3.11 3.55 29.11
CA ILE A 5 -4.20 3.98 28.25
C ILE A 5 -5.50 3.41 28.83
N PRO A 6 -6.58 4.21 28.98
CA PRO A 6 -7.86 3.70 29.45
C PRO A 6 -8.37 2.56 28.55
N PRO A 7 -9.09 1.57 29.11
CA PRO A 7 -9.54 0.41 28.36
C PRO A 7 -10.41 0.84 27.16
N ARG A 8 -10.12 0.26 26.00
CA ARG A 8 -10.77 0.64 24.75
C ARG A 8 -12.25 0.23 24.76
N PRO A 9 -13.17 1.07 24.25
CA PRO A 9 -14.51 0.62 23.95
C PRO A 9 -14.45 -0.53 22.92
N ALA A 10 -15.34 -1.52 23.04
CA ALA A 10 -15.37 -2.69 22.15
C ALA A 10 -15.31 -2.28 20.65
N PRO A 11 -14.76 -3.09 19.74
CA PRO A 11 -14.55 -2.79 18.31
C PRO A 11 -15.82 -2.35 17.55
N PHE A 12 -17.01 -2.54 18.14
CA PHE A 12 -18.31 -2.15 17.58
C PHE A 12 -18.97 -0.96 18.29
N ALA A 13 -18.31 -0.37 19.29
CA ALA A 13 -18.82 0.74 20.09
C ALA A 13 -18.36 2.11 19.56
N HIS A 14 -18.14 2.24 18.24
CA HIS A 14 -18.05 3.56 17.64
C HIS A 14 -19.41 4.23 17.74
N GLY A 15 -19.51 5.33 18.50
CA GLY A 15 -20.77 6.02 18.77
C GLY A 15 -21.54 6.37 17.47
N ALA A 16 -22.86 6.38 17.52
CA ALA A 16 -23.74 6.55 16.35
C ALA A 16 -23.60 7.90 15.61
N GLY A 17 -22.82 8.85 16.15
CA GLY A 17 -22.50 10.14 15.56
C GLY A 17 -21.52 10.04 14.38
N MET A 18 -21.34 11.17 13.68
CA MET A 18 -20.57 11.21 12.43
C MET A 18 -19.10 10.75 12.60
N ALA A 19 -18.44 11.17 13.69
CA ALA A 19 -17.06 10.75 13.97
C ALA A 19 -16.93 9.24 14.20
N GLY A 20 -17.91 8.60 14.84
CA GLY A 20 -17.90 7.15 15.05
C GLY A 20 -18.16 6.37 13.76
N ARG A 21 -19.01 6.90 12.86
CA ARG A 21 -19.21 6.29 11.53
C ARG A 21 -17.93 6.33 10.69
N VAL A 22 -17.21 7.44 10.72
CA VAL A 22 -15.91 7.58 10.05
C VAL A 22 -14.89 6.62 10.66
N ALA A 23 -14.78 6.57 11.99
CA ALA A 23 -13.87 5.66 12.67
C ALA A 23 -14.14 4.18 12.32
N ARG A 24 -15.41 3.79 12.27
CA ARG A 24 -15.82 2.44 11.83
C ARG A 24 -15.45 2.16 10.37
N LEU A 25 -15.62 3.13 9.48
CA LEU A 25 -15.28 2.95 8.08
C LEU A 25 -13.76 2.74 7.93
N VAL A 26 -12.97 3.54 8.66
CA VAL A 26 -11.51 3.43 8.68
C VAL A 26 -11.07 2.09 9.26
N SER A 27 -11.64 1.62 10.37
CA SER A 27 -11.25 0.33 10.96
C SER A 27 -11.60 -0.87 10.08
N VAL A 28 -12.62 -0.79 9.23
CA VAL A 28 -12.93 -1.86 8.25
C VAL A 28 -11.81 -2.02 7.22
N PHE A 29 -11.18 -0.93 6.78
CA PHE A 29 -10.14 -0.98 5.74
C PHE A 29 -8.73 -1.10 6.31
N TYR A 30 -8.48 -0.46 7.45
CA TYR A 30 -7.14 -0.31 8.04
C TYR A 30 -6.98 -1.10 9.35
N GLY A 31 -8.04 -1.73 9.86
CA GLY A 31 -8.04 -2.40 11.16
C GLY A 31 -8.09 -1.42 12.35
N ASP A 32 -8.25 -1.97 13.54
CA ASP A 32 -8.23 -1.16 14.76
C ASP A 32 -6.79 -0.76 15.12
N ALA A 33 -6.60 0.54 15.36
CA ALA A 33 -5.36 1.11 15.87
C ALA A 33 -5.09 0.61 17.30
N GLU A 34 -4.13 -0.28 17.56
CA GLU A 34 -3.68 -0.79 18.86
C GLU A 34 -2.51 0.01 19.44
N ARG A 35 -2.47 0.19 20.77
CA ARG A 35 -1.34 0.82 21.45
C ARG A 35 -1.36 0.50 22.95
N ASP A 36 -0.21 0.12 23.50
CA ASP A 36 -0.08 -0.25 24.92
C ASP A 36 0.26 0.94 25.82
N ARG A 37 1.06 1.91 25.33
CA ARG A 37 1.44 3.11 26.08
C ARG A 37 1.30 4.38 25.26
N VAL A 38 0.97 5.50 25.92
CA VAL A 38 0.81 6.81 25.24
C VAL A 38 2.07 7.25 24.48
N THR A 39 3.23 6.82 24.95
CA THR A 39 4.54 7.16 24.37
C THR A 39 4.95 6.26 23.20
N GLU A 40 4.19 5.19 22.93
CA GLU A 40 4.50 4.24 21.87
C GLU A 40 3.77 4.62 20.57
N PRO A 41 4.28 4.18 19.40
CA PRO A 41 3.55 4.32 18.15
C PRO A 41 2.25 3.50 18.19
N VAL A 42 1.26 3.97 17.44
CA VAL A 42 0.03 3.21 17.20
C VAL A 42 0.35 2.12 16.17
N ARG A 43 -0.12 0.90 16.43
CA ARG A 43 0.00 -0.26 15.54
C ARG A 43 -1.34 -0.54 14.87
N HIS A 44 -1.39 -0.64 13.57
CA HIS A 44 -2.59 -1.09 12.86
C HIS A 44 -2.43 -2.51 12.34
N LEU A 45 -3.55 -3.16 12.00
CA LEU A 45 -3.55 -4.54 11.50
C LEU A 45 -2.74 -4.72 10.20
N HIS A 46 -2.63 -3.67 9.39
CA HIS A 46 -1.95 -3.70 8.10
C HIS A 46 -0.47 -3.32 8.17
N ASP A 47 0.04 -2.88 9.33
CA ASP A 47 1.43 -2.44 9.47
C ASP A 47 2.42 -3.56 9.07
N ASP A 48 2.15 -4.81 9.45
CA ASP A 48 3.02 -5.95 9.11
C ASP A 48 3.05 -6.19 7.58
N LEU A 49 1.91 -6.06 6.92
CA LEU A 49 1.80 -6.22 5.47
C LEU A 49 2.49 -5.05 4.74
N GLU A 50 2.32 -3.81 5.21
CA GLU A 50 2.99 -2.64 4.64
C GLU A 50 4.51 -2.77 4.77
N ASN A 51 5.02 -3.22 5.92
CA ASN A 51 6.44 -3.47 6.11
C ASN A 51 6.97 -4.55 5.16
N GLU A 52 6.22 -5.63 4.95
CA GLU A 52 6.58 -6.67 3.98
C GLU A 52 6.63 -6.12 2.54
N ILE A 53 5.62 -5.35 2.15
CA ILE A 53 5.56 -4.69 0.84
C ILE A 53 6.75 -3.75 0.67
N ASP A 54 7.04 -2.92 1.67
CA ASP A 54 8.19 -2.01 1.66
C ASP A 54 9.50 -2.78 1.50
N ASP A 55 9.69 -3.87 2.23
CA ASP A 55 10.88 -4.72 2.13
C ASP A 55 11.03 -5.32 0.71
N GLN A 56 9.93 -5.76 0.09
CA GLN A 56 9.94 -6.26 -1.29
C GLN A 56 10.26 -5.15 -2.31
N LEU A 57 9.72 -3.95 -2.08
CA LEU A 57 9.88 -2.79 -2.97
C LEU A 57 11.21 -2.06 -2.80
N ARG A 58 11.97 -2.29 -1.72
CA ARG A 58 13.31 -1.69 -1.50
C ARG A 58 14.28 -1.89 -2.66
N SER A 59 14.10 -2.97 -3.43
CA SER A 59 14.92 -3.27 -4.60
C SER A 59 14.49 -2.51 -5.86
N ILE A 60 13.43 -1.71 -5.81
CA ILE A 60 12.85 -1.01 -6.95
C ILE A 60 13.04 0.50 -6.79
N ARG A 61 13.58 1.13 -7.83
CA ARG A 61 13.70 2.57 -7.98
C ARG A 61 12.71 3.06 -9.02
N VAL A 62 12.05 4.18 -8.75
CA VAL A 62 11.25 4.87 -9.77
C VAL A 62 12.14 5.87 -10.51
N GLU A 63 12.12 5.81 -11.83
CA GLU A 63 12.79 6.75 -12.72
C GLU A 63 11.76 7.45 -13.61
N THR A 64 12.16 8.60 -14.14
CA THR A 64 11.34 9.41 -15.03
C THR A 64 12.14 9.70 -16.29
N ASP A 65 11.58 9.40 -17.46
CA ASP A 65 12.23 9.70 -18.73
C ASP A 65 12.11 11.19 -19.11
N ALA A 66 12.73 11.56 -20.23
CA ALA A 66 12.70 12.94 -20.74
C ALA A 66 11.29 13.41 -21.16
N ASP A 67 10.37 12.47 -21.44
CA ASP A 67 8.98 12.75 -21.80
C ASP A 67 8.06 12.81 -20.56
N GLY A 68 8.61 12.62 -19.35
CA GLY A 68 7.88 12.65 -18.09
C GLY A 68 7.18 11.34 -17.72
N ARG A 69 7.50 10.22 -18.38
CA ARG A 69 6.92 8.90 -18.07
C ARG A 69 7.67 8.25 -16.92
N HIS A 70 6.92 7.72 -15.96
CA HIS A 70 7.48 7.03 -14.79
C HIS A 70 7.58 5.53 -15.01
N TYR A 71 8.72 4.93 -14.67
CA TYR A 71 8.93 3.49 -14.74
C TYR A 71 9.69 2.98 -13.50
N ALA A 72 9.41 1.73 -13.15
CA ALA A 72 10.04 1.03 -12.04
C ALA A 72 11.26 0.24 -12.55
N VAL A 73 12.41 0.43 -11.92
CA VAL A 73 13.69 -0.21 -12.26
C VAL A 73 14.18 -1.01 -11.06
N ARG A 74 14.56 -2.27 -11.27
CA ARG A 74 15.19 -3.08 -10.21
C ARG A 74 16.67 -2.71 -10.05
N VAL A 75 17.12 -2.52 -8.81
CA VAL A 75 18.44 -1.97 -8.46
C VAL A 75 19.53 -3.05 -8.28
N THR A 76 19.18 -4.35 -8.21
CA THR A 76 20.14 -5.44 -8.02
C THR A 76 20.41 -6.27 -9.29
N ASP A 77 21.69 -6.25 -9.70
CA ASP A 77 22.52 -7.13 -10.57
C ASP A 77 21.97 -7.70 -11.89
N PRO A 78 22.85 -7.89 -12.91
CA PRO A 78 22.43 -8.15 -14.29
C PRO A 78 21.52 -9.36 -14.34
N ALA A 79 20.28 -9.11 -14.79
CA ALA A 79 19.35 -10.17 -15.11
C ALA A 79 20.05 -11.13 -16.08
N GLU A 80 20.06 -12.42 -15.75
CA GLU A 80 20.14 -13.46 -16.76
C GLU A 80 19.18 -13.07 -17.90
N PRO A 81 19.60 -13.10 -19.18
CA PRO A 81 18.78 -12.57 -20.25
C PRO A 81 17.40 -13.23 -20.16
N GLU A 82 16.39 -12.39 -19.91
CA GLU A 82 14.99 -12.83 -19.86
C GLU A 82 14.75 -13.70 -21.11
N PRO A 83 14.31 -14.96 -20.95
CA PRO A 83 13.86 -15.73 -22.10
C PRO A 83 12.82 -14.87 -22.83
N PRO A 84 12.76 -14.90 -24.18
CA PRO A 84 11.89 -14.01 -24.93
C PRO A 84 10.50 -14.06 -24.30
N GLY A 85 10.11 -12.91 -23.71
CA GLY A 85 8.90 -12.82 -22.91
C GLY A 85 7.74 -13.35 -23.72
N LEU A 86 6.91 -14.21 -23.11
CA LEU A 86 5.66 -14.60 -23.73
C LEU A 86 4.91 -13.33 -24.14
N PRO A 87 4.21 -13.30 -25.28
CA PRO A 87 3.46 -12.14 -25.70
C PRO A 87 2.47 -11.75 -24.58
N LEU A 88 2.78 -10.67 -23.86
CA LEU A 88 1.98 -10.13 -22.78
C LEU A 88 0.72 -9.54 -23.39
N SER A 89 -0.34 -10.34 -23.47
CA SER A 89 -1.68 -9.86 -23.77
C SER A 89 -2.30 -9.31 -22.49
N TYR A 90 -2.15 -8.01 -22.26
CA TYR A 90 -2.92 -7.34 -21.22
C TYR A 90 -4.38 -7.29 -21.64
N ARG A 91 -5.27 -7.73 -20.75
CA ARG A 91 -6.70 -7.50 -20.95
C ARG A 91 -6.92 -5.99 -20.92
N ASN A 92 -7.27 -5.42 -22.08
CA ASN A 92 -7.49 -3.99 -22.18
C ASN A 92 -8.80 -3.63 -21.45
N TYR A 93 -8.67 -3.12 -20.23
CA TYR A 93 -9.81 -2.61 -19.43
C TYR A 93 -10.17 -1.17 -19.80
N SER A 94 -9.26 -0.48 -20.51
CA SER A 94 -9.61 0.79 -21.13
C SER A 94 -10.39 0.47 -22.40
N LEU A 95 -11.60 0.99 -22.55
CA LEU A 95 -12.36 0.86 -23.81
C LEU A 95 -11.71 1.64 -24.98
N ARG A 96 -10.42 2.00 -24.85
CA ARG A 96 -9.64 2.75 -25.83
C ARG A 96 -8.87 1.78 -26.72
N PRO A 97 -8.85 2.00 -28.04
CA PRO A 97 -7.96 1.26 -28.92
C PRO A 97 -6.50 1.38 -28.45
N PRO A 98 -5.70 0.31 -28.54
CA PRO A 98 -4.26 0.41 -28.31
C PRO A 98 -3.64 1.40 -29.31
N LEU A 99 -2.59 2.10 -28.89
CA LEU A 99 -1.85 3.00 -29.78
C LEU A 99 -1.15 2.18 -30.87
N PRO A 100 -1.06 2.70 -32.11
CA PRO A 100 -0.30 2.04 -33.16
C PRO A 100 1.20 2.05 -32.81
N PRO A 101 1.97 1.07 -33.33
CA PRO A 101 3.39 0.91 -33.00
C PRO A 101 4.27 2.10 -33.42
N ASP A 102 3.77 2.96 -34.32
CA ASP A 102 4.50 4.09 -34.91
C ASP A 102 3.97 5.47 -34.46
N ALA A 103 3.26 5.55 -33.33
CA ALA A 103 2.73 6.81 -32.78
C ALA A 103 3.73 7.56 -31.88
#